data_AF-A0A7Y2U8H2-F1
#
_entry.id   AF-A0A7Y2U8H2-F1
#
_cell.length_a   1.000
_cell.length_b   1.000
_cell.length_c   1.000
_cell.angle_alpha   90.00
_cell.angle_beta   90.00
_cell.angle_gamma   90.00
#
_symmetry.space_group_name_H-M   'P 1'
#
loop_
_entity.id
_entity.type
_entity.pdbx_description
1 polymer ?
#
loop_
_entity_poly.entity_id
_entity_poly.type
_entity_poly.pdbx_seq_one_letter_code
_entity_poly.pdbx_strand_id
1 'polypeptide(L)' 'VRAYKAGESWSCDGSKYANIDDGRMGLAFIDAALKSDAADGAWEQVTKS' A
#
# COMPACT_ATOMS: atom_id res chain seq x y z
N VAL A 1 -14.87 -0.84 -11.96
CA VAL A 1 -16.28 -0.33 -11.95
C VAL A 1 -17.18 -1.01 -12.99
N ARG A 2 -16.87 -1.01 -14.29
CA ARG A 2 -17.74 -1.65 -15.30
C ARG A 2 -17.84 -3.18 -15.17
N ALA A 3 -16.71 -3.87 -15.06
CA ALA A 3 -16.68 -5.33 -14.82
C ALA A 3 -17.40 -5.74 -13.51
N TYR A 4 -17.12 -5.04 -12.40
CA TYR A 4 -17.83 -5.21 -11.13
C TYR A 4 -19.35 -5.03 -11.28
N LYS A 5 -19.82 -4.00 -12.01
CA LYS A 5 -21.25 -3.77 -12.26
C LYS A 5 -21.89 -4.81 -13.17
N ALA A 6 -21.11 -5.52 -13.99
CA ALA A 6 -21.58 -6.60 -14.86
C ALA A 6 -21.63 -7.96 -14.16
N GLY A 7 -21.21 -8.05 -12.88
CA GLY A 7 -21.13 -9.32 -12.14
C GLY A 7 -19.97 -10.21 -12.58
N GLU A 8 -19.07 -9.70 -13.42
CA GLU A 8 -17.90 -10.44 -13.87
C GLU A 8 -16.83 -10.48 -12.78
N SER A 9 -16.12 -11.62 -12.71
CA SER A 9 -14.97 -11.78 -11.83
C SER A 9 -13.92 -10.72 -12.15
N TRP A 10 -13.68 -9.85 -11.16
CA TRP A 10 -12.71 -8.77 -11.26
C TRP A 10 -11.39 -9.19 -10.60
N SER A 11 -10.30 -9.14 -11.38
CA SER A 11 -8.93 -9.31 -10.90
C SER A 11 -8.24 -7.94 -10.92
N CYS A 12 -7.55 -7.61 -9.84
CA CYS A 12 -6.67 -6.44 -9.76
C CYS A 12 -5.32 -6.89 -9.23
N ASP A 13 -4.39 -7.08 -10.15
CA ASP A 13 -3.01 -7.50 -9.88
C ASP A 13 -2.11 -6.34 -9.45
N GLY A 14 -2.66 -5.14 -9.27
CA GLY A 14 -1.90 -3.92 -8.94
C GLY A 14 -1.11 -3.33 -10.11
N SER A 15 -1.07 -3.97 -11.29
CA SER A 15 -0.18 -3.58 -12.39
C SER A 15 -0.62 -2.31 -13.14
N LYS A 16 -1.91 -2.00 -13.12
CA LYS A 16 -2.51 -0.85 -13.84
C LYS A 16 -3.08 0.21 -12.91
N TYR A 17 -3.56 -0.20 -11.73
CA TYR A 17 -4.16 0.68 -10.74
C TYR A 17 -3.83 0.15 -9.35
N ALA A 18 -3.54 1.06 -8.42
CA ALA A 18 -3.28 0.72 -7.04
C ALA A 18 -4.48 -0.03 -6.43
N ASN A 19 -4.18 -1.12 -5.72
CA ASN A 19 -5.16 -1.89 -4.98
C ASN A 19 -5.07 -1.56 -3.47
N ILE A 20 -5.88 -2.24 -2.66
CA ILE A 20 -5.90 -2.04 -1.20
C ILE A 20 -4.56 -2.39 -0.57
N ASP A 21 -3.88 -3.41 -1.09
CA ASP A 21 -2.58 -3.84 -0.58
C ASP A 21 -1.48 -2.81 -0.84
N ASP A 22 -1.50 -2.15 -1.99
CA ASP A 22 -0.62 -1.03 -2.32
C ASP A 22 -0.87 0.16 -1.38
N GLY A 23 -2.15 0.46 -1.11
CA GLY A 23 -2.53 1.51 -0.17
C GLY A 23 -2.04 1.23 1.26
N ARG A 24 -2.18 -0.01 1.75
CA ARG A 24 -1.66 -0.43 3.06
C ARG A 24 -0.14 -0.34 3.12
N MET A 25 0.56 -0.73 2.04
CA MET A 25 2.01 -0.62 1.96
C MET A 25 2.46 0.85 2.01
N GLY A 26 1.77 1.75 1.30
CA GLY A 26 2.06 3.18 1.33
C GLY A 26 1.92 3.78 2.74
N LEU A 27 0.87 3.41 3.48
CA LEU A 27 0.68 3.85 4.87
C LEU A 27 1.78 3.32 5.79
N ALA A 28 2.13 2.03 5.67
CA ALA A 28 3.23 1.43 6.44
C ALA A 28 4.57 2.10 6.16
N PHE A 29 4.82 2.50 4.90
CA PHE A 29 6.02 3.23 4.53
C PHE A 29 6.07 4.63 5.16
N ILE A 30 4.96 5.37 5.15
CA ILE A 30 4.89 6.69 5.79
C ILE A 30 5.18 6.59 7.29
N ASP A 31 4.60 5.59 7.98
CA ASP A 31 4.87 5.36 9.40
C ASP A 31 6.36 5.08 9.68
N ALA A 32 6.98 4.20 8.87
CA ALA A 32 8.41 3.91 9.00
C ALA A 32 9.29 5.14 8.71
N ALA A 33 8.91 5.98 7.74
CA ALA A 33 9.64 7.20 7.42
C ALA A 33 9.61 8.21 8.58
N LEU A 34 8.46 8.38 9.23
CA LEU A 34 8.34 9.25 10.42
C LEU A 34 9.18 8.74 11.60
N LYS A 35 9.23 7.42 11.81
CA LYS A 35 10.08 6.80 12.83
C LYS A 35 11.58 6.97 12.52
N SER A 36 11.96 6.81 11.25
CA SER A 36 13.32 7.04 10.78
C SER A 36 13.75 8.50 11.02
N ASP A 37 12.91 9.47 10.67
CA ASP A 37 13.15 10.89 10.91
C ASP A 37 13.33 11.20 12.41
N ALA A 38 12.44 10.68 13.25
CA ALA A 38 12.54 10.80 14.70
C ALA A 38 13.81 10.15 15.29
N ALA A 39 14.43 9.23 14.54
CA ALA A 39 15.67 8.53 14.89
C ALA A 39 16.89 9.03 14.09
N ASP A 40 16.87 10.29 13.63
CA ASP A 40 17.97 10.94 12.89
C ASP A 40 18.38 10.16 11.62
N GLY A 41 17.39 9.66 10.90
CA GLY A 41 17.58 8.92 9.65
C GLY A 41 18.03 7.47 9.82
N ALA A 42 17.85 6.87 11.00
CA ALA A 42 18.13 5.46 11.22
C ALA A 42 17.27 4.55 10.32
N TRP A 43 17.80 3.38 9.97
CA TRP A 43 17.06 2.36 9.24
C TRP A 43 15.88 1.84 10.06
N GLU A 44 14.69 1.91 9.48
CA GLU A 44 13.45 1.39 10.08
C GLU A 44 12.81 0.33 9.18
N GLN A 45 12.28 -0.73 9.78
CA GLN A 45 11.59 -1.78 9.05
C GLN A 45 10.16 -1.35 8.68
N VAL A 46 9.83 -1.38 7.39
CA VAL A 46 8.46 -1.21 6.92
C VAL A 46 7.64 -2.45 7.27
N THR A 47 6.67 -2.29 8.18
CA THR A 47 5.82 -3.40 8.65
C THR A 47 4.39 -3.20 8.19
N LYS A 48 3.92 -4.06 7.29
CA LYS A 48 2.52 -4.08 6.83
C LYS A 48 1.69 -4.97 7.78
N SER A 49 0.69 -4.38 8.43
CA SER A 49 -0.31 -5.05 9.28
C SER A 49 -1.35 -5.82 8.48
#